data_AF-A0A4Q7BII6-F1
#
_entry.id   AF-A0A4Q7BII6-F1
#
_cell.length_a   1.000
_cell.length_b   1.000
_cell.length_c   1.000
_cell.angle_alpha   90.00
_cell.angle_beta   90.00
_cell.angle_gamma   90.00
#
_symmetry.space_group_name_H-M   'P 1'
#
loop_
_entity.id
_entity.type
_entity.pdbx_description
1 polymer ?
#
loop_
_entity_poly.entity_id
_entity_poly.type
_entity_poly.pdbx_seq_one_letter_code
_entity_poly.pdbx_strand_id
1 'polypeptide(L)'
;MIGSREWMTLSNGKLSFKEKVQLIKQVIVPATLSYSKTFSKQPENTQQFELKDIHIPDTTIVKEAIAELDNTKHQAIINHSWRSYIWGVAIAQHKNWQFDEESLLIASLMHDVGLADHQAQYSCQCFTLESTLRSESLCAKHDFPQDQTDNISDAICLHMNGYLDENNQHLSKEVLLLQKATSCDVIGTDLALFSTQFKDEVLAQYPRHHFNTQFKRLLKAEVKRNSQSRTTLMSKLGLPMMIQMNIFKE
;
A
#
# COMPACT_ATOMS: atom_id res chain seq x y z
N MET A 1 -2.69 3.62 -16.89
CA MET A 1 -1.68 2.53 -16.83
C MET A 1 -2.32 1.26 -16.27
N ILE A 2 -1.76 0.05 -16.44
CA ILE A 2 -2.36 -1.15 -15.81
C ILE A 2 -2.41 -0.94 -14.30
N GLY A 3 -3.61 -1.04 -13.74
CA GLY A 3 -3.84 -0.87 -12.31
C GLY A 3 -4.18 0.54 -11.84
N SER A 4 -4.18 1.56 -12.70
CA SER A 4 -4.71 2.89 -12.32
C SER A 4 -6.23 2.86 -12.17
N ARG A 5 -6.79 3.90 -11.56
CA ARG A 5 -8.24 4.04 -11.37
C ARG A 5 -9.01 4.06 -12.69
N GLU A 6 -8.46 4.71 -13.71
CA GLU A 6 -9.00 4.68 -15.08
C GLU A 6 -9.05 3.25 -15.63
N TRP A 7 -7.96 2.49 -15.49
CA TRP A 7 -7.91 1.10 -15.93
C TRP A 7 -8.90 0.23 -15.15
N MET A 8 -9.09 0.50 -13.86
CA MET A 8 -10.07 -0.18 -13.03
C MET A 8 -11.51 0.05 -13.51
N THR A 9 -11.85 1.27 -13.96
CA THR A 9 -13.16 1.56 -14.55
C THR A 9 -13.42 0.68 -15.78
N LEU A 10 -12.41 0.53 -16.65
CA LEU A 10 -12.55 -0.18 -17.91
C LEU A 10 -12.53 -1.71 -17.75
N SER A 11 -11.70 -2.22 -16.84
CA SER A 11 -11.44 -3.65 -16.67
C SER A 11 -12.22 -4.28 -15.52
N ASN A 12 -12.81 -3.46 -14.64
CA ASN A 12 -13.35 -3.86 -13.34
C ASN A 12 -12.32 -4.63 -12.47
N GLY A 13 -11.01 -4.42 -12.69
CA GLY A 13 -9.92 -5.11 -12.00
C GLY A 13 -9.46 -6.43 -12.63
N LYS A 14 -10.00 -6.81 -13.79
CA LYS A 14 -9.63 -8.06 -14.49
C LYS A 14 -8.48 -7.83 -15.46
N LEU A 15 -7.38 -8.55 -15.25
CA LEU A 15 -6.29 -8.60 -16.23
C LEU A 15 -6.64 -9.52 -17.41
N SER A 16 -6.58 -8.98 -18.63
CA SER A 16 -6.50 -9.77 -19.85
C SER A 16 -5.17 -10.54 -19.94
N PHE A 17 -5.10 -11.51 -20.87
CA PHE A 17 -3.85 -12.26 -21.08
C PHE A 17 -2.68 -11.35 -21.51
N LYS A 18 -2.93 -10.37 -22.38
CA LYS A 18 -1.90 -9.42 -22.85
C LYS A 18 -1.38 -8.56 -21.69
N GLU A 19 -2.28 -8.08 -20.84
CA GLU A 19 -1.91 -7.26 -19.67
C GLU A 19 -1.14 -8.05 -18.62
N LYS A 20 -1.42 -9.35 -18.43
CA LYS A 20 -0.60 -10.20 -17.55
C LYS A 20 0.84 -10.24 -18.02
N VAL A 21 1.07 -10.46 -19.32
CA VAL A 21 2.42 -10.49 -19.91
C VAL A 21 3.11 -9.13 -19.78
N GLN A 22 2.37 -8.04 -20.00
CA GLN A 22 2.89 -6.68 -19.85
C GLN A 22 3.28 -6.37 -18.41
N LEU A 23 2.41 -6.68 -17.44
CA LEU A 23 2.66 -6.42 -16.02
C LEU A 23 3.86 -7.24 -15.52
N ILE A 24 4.00 -8.50 -15.96
CA ILE A 24 5.18 -9.33 -15.67
C ILE A 24 6.48 -8.60 -16.08
N LYS A 25 6.54 -8.06 -17.30
CA LYS A 25 7.74 -7.36 -17.81
C LYS A 25 8.01 -6.05 -17.06
N GLN A 26 6.97 -5.29 -16.77
CA GLN A 26 7.09 -3.96 -16.16
C GLN A 26 7.33 -4.01 -14.65
N VAL A 27 6.85 -5.04 -13.97
CA VAL A 27 6.88 -5.12 -12.50
C VAL A 27 7.93 -6.11 -11.99
N ILE A 28 8.05 -7.31 -12.55
CA ILE A 28 8.90 -8.35 -11.91
C ILE A 28 10.38 -7.99 -11.97
N VAL A 29 10.88 -7.56 -13.14
CA VAL A 29 12.32 -7.29 -13.27
C VAL A 29 12.75 -6.15 -12.34
N PRO A 30 12.07 -4.99 -12.33
CA PRO A 30 12.43 -3.92 -11.39
C PRO A 30 12.16 -4.29 -9.92
N ALA A 31 11.06 -4.97 -9.61
CA ALA A 31 10.73 -5.35 -8.24
C ALA A 31 11.74 -6.35 -7.65
N THR A 32 12.19 -7.33 -8.43
CA THR A 32 13.23 -8.29 -7.98
C THR A 32 14.58 -7.63 -7.78
N LEU A 33 14.95 -6.65 -8.61
CA LEU A 33 16.14 -5.82 -8.40
C LEU A 33 16.02 -4.93 -7.16
N SER A 34 14.85 -4.34 -6.91
CA SER A 34 14.61 -3.55 -5.70
C SER A 34 14.63 -4.42 -4.44
N TYR A 35 13.99 -5.60 -4.50
CA TYR A 35 13.99 -6.57 -3.41
C TYR A 35 15.39 -7.09 -3.09
N SER A 36 16.22 -7.41 -4.10
CA SER A 36 17.59 -7.89 -3.86
C SER A 36 18.49 -6.84 -3.20
N LYS A 37 18.29 -5.55 -3.51
CA LYS A 37 18.99 -4.43 -2.84
C LYS A 37 18.67 -4.33 -1.35
N THR A 38 17.52 -4.81 -0.90
CA THR A 38 17.14 -4.87 0.52
C THR A 38 18.18 -5.61 1.38
N PHE A 39 18.83 -6.63 0.80
CA PHE A 39 19.85 -7.43 1.49
C PHE A 39 21.28 -6.92 1.26
N SER A 40 21.45 -5.81 0.52
CA SER A 40 22.75 -5.19 0.31
C SER A 40 23.17 -4.33 1.52
N LYS A 41 24.47 -4.04 1.63
CA LYS A 41 25.06 -3.36 2.78
C LYS A 41 24.36 -2.03 3.11
N GLN A 42 24.17 -1.79 4.41
CA GLN A 42 23.58 -0.59 5.00
C GLN A 42 24.24 0.68 4.43
N PRO A 43 23.47 1.72 4.06
CA PRO A 43 24.05 3.03 3.78
C PRO A 43 24.71 3.58 5.05
N GLU A 44 25.93 4.12 4.92
CA GLU A 44 26.70 4.72 6.02
C GLU A 44 26.02 5.94 6.67
N ASN A 45 24.93 6.43 6.06
CA ASN A 45 24.22 7.62 6.50
C ASN A 45 22.73 7.28 6.74
N THR A 46 22.46 6.57 7.83
CA THR A 46 21.10 6.35 8.30
C THR A 46 20.61 7.65 8.92
N GLN A 47 19.71 8.35 8.24
CA GLN A 47 19.09 9.54 8.79
C GLN A 47 18.30 9.15 10.05
N GLN A 48 18.48 9.89 11.13
CA GLN A 48 17.79 9.64 12.39
C GLN A 48 16.36 10.15 12.25
N PHE A 49 15.43 9.22 12.05
CA PHE A 49 14.00 9.47 12.05
C PHE A 49 13.46 9.16 13.44
N GLU A 50 12.65 10.06 13.99
CA GLU A 50 11.95 9.83 15.25
C GLU A 50 10.45 9.85 15.00
N LEU A 51 9.73 8.89 15.60
CA LEU A 51 8.30 8.72 15.36
C LEU A 51 7.47 9.95 15.77
N LYS A 52 7.96 10.71 16.75
CA LYS A 52 7.35 11.96 17.21
C LYS A 52 7.36 13.09 16.17
N ASP A 53 8.22 13.01 15.16
CA ASP A 53 8.36 14.02 14.11
C ASP A 53 7.37 13.78 12.95
N ILE A 54 6.59 12.69 13.02
CA ILE A 54 5.55 12.39 12.05
C ILE A 54 4.26 13.10 12.48
N HIS A 55 3.87 14.09 11.69
CA HIS A 55 2.58 14.74 11.85
C HIS A 55 1.44 13.79 11.41
N ILE A 56 0.34 13.80 12.15
CA ILE A 56 -0.88 13.06 11.80
C ILE A 56 -1.99 14.09 11.62
N PRO A 57 -2.46 14.35 10.40
CA PRO A 57 -3.59 15.24 10.15
C PRO A 57 -4.81 14.87 11.00
N ASP A 58 -5.32 15.80 11.81
CA ASP A 58 -6.49 15.61 12.71
C ASP A 58 -7.78 16.21 12.14
N THR A 59 -8.17 15.77 10.95
CA THR A 59 -9.37 16.27 10.27
C THR A 59 -10.56 15.33 10.42
N THR A 60 -11.77 15.83 10.10
CA THR A 60 -13.01 15.04 10.20
C THR A 60 -13.00 13.83 9.26
N ILE A 61 -12.50 14.00 8.03
CA ILE A 61 -12.39 12.91 7.06
C ILE A 61 -11.40 11.84 7.52
N VAL A 62 -10.26 12.23 8.13
CA VAL A 62 -9.30 11.27 8.70
C VAL A 62 -9.92 10.48 9.84
N LYS A 63 -10.66 11.13 10.75
CA LYS A 63 -11.36 10.43 11.84
C LYS A 63 -12.34 9.37 11.32
N GLU A 64 -13.03 9.67 10.23
CA GLU A 64 -13.94 8.71 9.61
C GLU A 64 -13.21 7.61 8.83
N ALA A 65 -12.08 7.91 8.17
CA ALA A 65 -11.21 6.88 7.58
C ALA A 65 -10.68 5.91 8.64
N ILE A 66 -10.29 6.41 9.82
CA ILE A 66 -9.89 5.59 10.97
C ILE A 66 -11.06 4.71 11.42
N ALA A 67 -12.25 5.27 11.57
CA ALA A 67 -13.43 4.50 11.97
C ALA A 67 -13.78 3.40 10.96
N GLU A 68 -13.68 3.67 9.66
CA GLU A 68 -13.89 2.69 8.60
C GLU A 68 -12.85 1.56 8.64
N LEU A 69 -11.58 1.90 8.87
CA LEU A 69 -10.50 0.93 9.06
C LEU A 69 -10.72 0.08 10.32
N ASP A 70 -11.09 0.70 11.45
CA ASP A 70 -11.36 0.01 12.71
C ASP A 70 -12.57 -0.93 12.60
N ASN A 71 -13.57 -0.58 11.80
CA ASN A 71 -14.74 -1.41 11.52
C ASN A 71 -14.40 -2.75 10.83
N THR A 72 -13.23 -2.85 10.18
CA THR A 72 -12.73 -4.14 9.65
C THR A 72 -12.48 -5.16 10.76
N LYS A 73 -12.27 -4.70 12.00
CA LYS A 73 -11.92 -5.51 13.19
C LYS A 73 -10.71 -6.41 12.95
N HIS A 74 -9.84 -6.05 12.01
CA HIS A 74 -8.68 -6.83 11.62
C HIS A 74 -7.39 -6.15 12.07
N GLN A 75 -7.01 -6.32 13.35
CA GLN A 75 -5.91 -5.59 13.99
C GLN A 75 -4.59 -5.59 13.20
N ALA A 76 -4.23 -6.69 12.54
CA ALA A 76 -3.00 -6.75 11.74
C ALA A 76 -3.03 -5.78 10.54
N ILE A 77 -4.22 -5.57 9.93
CA ILE A 77 -4.42 -4.64 8.81
C ILE A 77 -4.49 -3.21 9.34
N ILE A 78 -5.22 -2.99 10.44
CA ILE A 78 -5.28 -1.67 11.10
C ILE A 78 -3.87 -1.16 11.37
N ASN A 79 -3.02 -1.97 12.02
CA ASN A 79 -1.65 -1.57 12.32
C ASN A 79 -0.78 -1.48 11.05
N HIS A 80 -1.01 -2.32 10.04
CA HIS A 80 -0.32 -2.22 8.75
C HIS A 80 -0.60 -0.90 8.02
N SER A 81 -1.85 -0.43 8.02
CA SER A 81 -2.23 0.85 7.45
C SER A 81 -1.49 2.01 8.12
N TRP A 82 -1.42 2.01 9.46
CA TRP A 82 -0.65 3.01 10.21
C TRP A 82 0.86 2.93 9.95
N ARG A 83 1.44 1.72 9.96
CA ARG A 83 2.86 1.54 9.60
C ARG A 83 3.14 2.00 8.18
N SER A 84 2.23 1.75 7.23
CA SER A 84 2.37 2.20 5.84
C SER A 84 2.38 3.72 5.73
N TYR A 85 1.55 4.45 6.49
CA TYR A 85 1.66 5.91 6.54
C TYR A 85 3.04 6.35 7.05
N ILE A 86 3.47 5.79 8.19
CA ILE A 86 4.74 6.12 8.85
C ILE A 86 5.95 5.85 7.95
N TRP A 87 6.00 4.68 7.31
CA TRP A 87 7.06 4.35 6.35
C TRP A 87 7.01 5.29 5.16
N GLY A 88 5.83 5.65 4.66
CA GLY A 88 5.66 6.63 3.59
C GLY A 88 6.28 7.98 3.93
N VAL A 89 5.94 8.53 5.10
CA VAL A 89 6.49 9.81 5.57
C VAL A 89 8.02 9.73 5.71
N ALA A 90 8.55 8.66 6.31
CA ALA A 90 10.00 8.49 6.48
C ALA A 90 10.74 8.34 5.12
N ILE A 91 10.16 7.63 4.15
CA ILE A 91 10.69 7.54 2.78
C ILE A 91 10.68 8.92 2.12
N ALA A 92 9.60 9.70 2.28
CA ALA A 92 9.48 11.03 1.71
C ALA A 92 10.57 11.98 2.27
N GLN A 93 10.78 11.96 3.58
CA GLN A 93 11.82 12.74 4.24
C GLN A 93 13.22 12.33 3.76
N HIS A 94 13.52 11.04 3.70
CA HIS A 94 14.81 10.55 3.16
C HIS A 94 15.06 11.01 1.72
N LYS A 95 14.01 11.05 0.89
CA LYS A 95 14.08 11.44 -0.51
C LYS A 95 13.88 12.94 -0.76
N ASN A 96 13.64 13.74 0.29
CA ASN A 96 13.22 15.14 0.20
C ASN A 96 12.03 15.35 -0.75
N TRP A 97 11.05 14.43 -0.71
CA TRP A 97 9.82 14.54 -1.50
C TRP A 97 8.74 15.30 -0.74
N GLN A 98 8.09 16.22 -1.45
CA GLN A 98 6.90 16.93 -0.98
C GLN A 98 5.65 16.15 -1.41
N PHE A 99 4.67 16.10 -0.53
CA PHE A 99 3.41 15.39 -0.73
C PHE A 99 2.33 16.02 0.17
N ASP A 100 1.07 15.74 -0.14
CA ASP A 100 -0.09 16.07 0.67
C ASP A 100 -0.28 15.01 1.76
N GLU A 101 -0.06 15.39 3.01
CA GLU A 101 -0.06 14.47 4.15
C GLU A 101 -1.44 13.85 4.42
N GLU A 102 -2.51 14.61 4.21
CA GLU A 102 -3.88 14.15 4.42
C GLU A 102 -4.28 13.12 3.36
N SER A 103 -3.95 13.37 2.09
CA SER A 103 -4.17 12.42 0.99
C SER A 103 -3.38 11.12 1.20
N LEU A 104 -2.11 11.20 1.59
CA LEU A 104 -1.32 10.00 1.89
C LEU A 104 -1.89 9.24 3.09
N LEU A 105 -2.32 9.95 4.15
CA LEU A 105 -2.90 9.31 5.33
C LEU A 105 -4.21 8.61 4.99
N ILE A 106 -5.15 9.28 4.31
CA ILE A 106 -6.42 8.67 3.88
C ILE A 106 -6.15 7.45 3.01
N ALA A 107 -5.26 7.57 2.01
CA ALA A 107 -4.92 6.45 1.14
C ALA A 107 -4.29 5.28 1.93
N SER A 108 -3.41 5.57 2.90
CA SER A 108 -2.80 4.56 3.77
C SER A 108 -3.82 3.86 4.67
N LEU A 109 -4.75 4.60 5.28
CA LEU A 109 -5.81 4.03 6.10
C LEU A 109 -6.77 3.16 5.28
N MET A 110 -7.04 3.56 4.04
CA MET A 110 -8.09 2.96 3.21
C MET A 110 -7.59 1.91 2.22
N HIS A 111 -6.28 1.73 1.99
CA HIS A 111 -5.84 0.90 0.86
C HIS A 111 -6.28 -0.58 0.92
N ASP A 112 -6.41 -1.13 2.13
CA ASP A 112 -6.66 -2.55 2.39
C ASP A 112 -8.04 -2.86 3.01
N VAL A 113 -8.95 -1.88 3.16
CA VAL A 113 -10.30 -2.13 3.74
C VAL A 113 -11.08 -3.17 2.93
N GLY A 114 -11.03 -3.10 1.60
CA GLY A 114 -11.66 -4.11 0.73
C GLY A 114 -11.02 -5.50 0.82
N LEU A 115 -9.75 -5.58 1.24
CA LEU A 115 -9.08 -6.87 1.48
C LEU A 115 -9.51 -7.47 2.82
N ALA A 116 -9.52 -6.65 3.86
CA ALA A 116 -9.81 -7.04 5.23
C ALA A 116 -11.29 -7.36 5.47
N ASP A 117 -12.17 -6.54 4.89
CA ASP A 117 -13.62 -6.60 5.06
C ASP A 117 -14.33 -6.39 3.72
N HIS A 118 -14.33 -7.45 2.91
CA HIS A 118 -15.02 -7.45 1.62
C HIS A 118 -16.54 -7.39 1.79
N GLN A 119 -17.17 -6.42 1.13
CA GLN A 119 -18.62 -6.23 1.12
C GLN A 119 -19.21 -6.67 -0.23
N ALA A 120 -20.19 -7.58 -0.18
CA ALA A 120 -20.80 -8.19 -1.37
C ALA A 120 -21.53 -7.20 -2.30
N GLN A 121 -21.86 -6.01 -1.79
CA GLN A 121 -22.45 -4.92 -2.58
C GLN A 121 -21.49 -4.35 -3.64
N TYR A 122 -20.18 -4.51 -3.47
CA TYR A 122 -19.20 -4.10 -4.46
C TYR A 122 -18.96 -5.23 -5.47
N SER A 123 -19.43 -5.04 -6.70
CA SER A 123 -19.27 -6.01 -7.80
C SER A 123 -17.89 -5.97 -8.48
N CYS A 124 -16.88 -5.42 -7.82
CA CYS A 124 -15.53 -5.28 -8.34
C CYS A 124 -14.72 -6.59 -8.27
N GLN A 125 -13.74 -6.74 -9.16
CA GLN A 125 -12.95 -7.97 -9.31
C GLN A 125 -11.50 -7.79 -8.85
N CYS A 126 -11.29 -6.85 -7.94
CA CYS A 126 -10.01 -6.58 -7.28
C CYS A 126 -10.27 -5.80 -6.00
N PHE A 127 -9.74 -6.26 -4.87
CA PHE A 127 -9.94 -5.58 -3.58
C PHE A 127 -9.49 -4.12 -3.59
N THR A 128 -8.43 -3.77 -4.34
CA THR A 128 -7.95 -2.38 -4.40
C THR A 128 -9.01 -1.46 -4.98
N LEU A 129 -9.80 -1.95 -5.94
CA LEU A 129 -10.91 -1.18 -6.50
C LEU A 129 -12.04 -1.02 -5.47
N GLU A 130 -12.32 -2.05 -4.67
CA GLU A 130 -13.27 -1.93 -3.57
C GLU A 130 -12.83 -0.87 -2.55
N SER A 131 -11.58 -0.95 -2.11
CA SER A 131 -10.97 0.04 -1.23
C SER A 131 -11.06 1.45 -1.81
N THR A 132 -10.80 1.61 -3.10
CA THR A 132 -10.94 2.89 -3.80
C THR A 132 -12.38 3.39 -3.86
N LEU A 133 -13.36 2.54 -4.17
CA LEU A 133 -14.77 2.96 -4.19
C LEU A 133 -15.26 3.39 -2.80
N ARG A 134 -14.76 2.75 -1.74
CA ARG A 134 -15.02 3.15 -0.35
C ARG A 134 -14.36 4.49 -0.02
N SER A 135 -13.11 4.72 -0.44
CA SER A 135 -12.45 6.01 -0.24
C SER A 135 -13.10 7.14 -1.04
N GLU A 136 -13.56 6.88 -2.27
CA GLU A 136 -14.31 7.84 -3.07
C GLU A 136 -15.64 8.23 -2.41
N SER A 137 -16.35 7.25 -1.85
CA SER A 137 -17.59 7.50 -1.10
C SER A 137 -17.34 8.35 0.16
N LEU A 138 -16.23 8.08 0.86
CA LEU A 138 -15.78 8.88 2.01
C LEU A 138 -15.44 10.31 1.58
N CYS A 139 -14.63 10.49 0.53
CA CYS A 139 -14.26 11.81 0.01
C CYS A 139 -15.48 12.62 -0.41
N ALA A 140 -16.43 12.00 -1.13
CA ALA A 140 -17.67 12.64 -1.53
C ALA A 140 -18.53 13.06 -0.34
N LYS A 141 -18.56 12.28 0.74
CA LYS A 141 -19.31 12.63 1.97
C LYS A 141 -18.77 13.88 2.67
N HIS A 142 -17.47 14.14 2.54
CA HIS A 142 -16.77 15.26 3.19
C HIS A 142 -16.47 16.43 2.24
N ASP A 143 -17.08 16.45 1.04
CA ASP A 143 -16.82 17.46 0.01
C ASP A 143 -15.31 17.63 -0.28
N PHE A 144 -14.56 16.52 -0.23
CA PHE A 144 -13.11 16.54 -0.41
C PHE A 144 -12.74 16.92 -1.85
N PRO A 145 -11.67 17.70 -2.09
CA PRO A 145 -11.34 18.17 -3.43
C PRO A 145 -11.20 17.03 -4.45
N GLN A 146 -11.78 17.20 -5.64
CA GLN A 146 -11.79 16.15 -6.67
C GLN A 146 -10.38 15.72 -7.07
N ASP A 147 -9.45 16.66 -7.28
CA ASP A 147 -8.08 16.36 -7.66
C ASP A 147 -7.35 15.52 -6.59
N GLN A 148 -7.63 15.76 -5.30
CA GLN A 148 -7.07 14.96 -4.20
C GLN A 148 -7.76 13.60 -4.09
N THR A 149 -9.07 13.54 -4.32
CA THR A 149 -9.83 12.28 -4.39
C THR A 149 -9.28 11.38 -5.50
N ASP A 150 -9.06 11.92 -6.69
CA ASP A 150 -8.48 11.19 -7.82
C ASP A 150 -7.07 10.67 -7.48
N ASN A 151 -6.27 11.48 -6.78
CA ASN A 151 -4.94 11.09 -6.31
C ASN A 151 -4.99 9.94 -5.29
N ILE A 152 -5.88 10.02 -4.29
CA ILE A 152 -6.11 8.94 -3.32
C ILE A 152 -6.56 7.67 -4.04
N SER A 153 -7.49 7.80 -4.98
CA SER A 153 -8.00 6.70 -5.80
C SER A 153 -6.89 6.01 -6.58
N ASP A 154 -6.03 6.77 -7.25
CA ASP A 154 -4.89 6.22 -7.98
C ASP A 154 -3.84 5.62 -7.05
N ALA A 155 -3.57 6.22 -5.89
CA ALA A 155 -2.65 5.67 -4.91
C ALA A 155 -3.12 4.30 -4.43
N ILE A 156 -4.38 4.19 -3.99
CA ILE A 156 -4.97 2.92 -3.55
C ILE A 156 -5.04 1.93 -4.72
N CYS A 157 -5.40 2.37 -5.93
CA CYS A 157 -5.42 1.47 -7.07
C CYS A 157 -4.01 0.95 -7.39
N LEU A 158 -2.99 1.78 -7.37
CA LEU A 158 -1.65 1.42 -7.84
C LEU A 158 -0.76 0.76 -6.77
N HIS A 159 -1.09 0.81 -5.48
CA HIS A 159 -0.19 0.29 -4.44
C HIS A 159 0.17 -1.20 -4.59
N MET A 160 -0.74 -2.04 -5.13
CA MET A 160 -0.44 -3.46 -5.39
C MET A 160 0.38 -3.71 -6.67
N ASN A 161 0.71 -2.66 -7.44
CA ASN A 161 1.73 -2.79 -8.47
C ASN A 161 3.08 -2.85 -7.76
N GLY A 162 3.75 -4.01 -7.79
CA GLY A 162 5.01 -4.22 -7.04
C GLY A 162 6.18 -3.31 -7.40
N TYR A 163 6.07 -2.46 -8.42
CA TYR A 163 7.02 -1.42 -8.76
C TYR A 163 6.32 -0.29 -9.52
N LEU A 164 6.69 0.95 -9.18
CA LEU A 164 6.37 2.16 -9.93
C LEU A 164 7.65 2.93 -10.20
N ASP A 165 7.76 3.51 -11.41
CA ASP A 165 8.93 4.30 -11.80
C ASP A 165 8.88 5.69 -11.15
N GLU A 166 9.83 5.95 -10.26
CA GLU A 166 9.96 7.22 -9.54
C GLU A 166 10.21 8.43 -10.47
N ASN A 167 10.70 8.18 -11.70
CA ASN A 167 10.96 9.21 -12.70
C ASN A 167 9.74 9.52 -13.58
N ASN A 168 8.65 8.77 -13.43
CA ASN A 168 7.42 9.03 -14.17
C ASN A 168 6.73 10.28 -13.63
N GLN A 169 6.75 11.36 -14.42
CA GLN A 169 6.16 12.66 -14.07
C GLN A 169 4.63 12.62 -13.95
N HIS A 170 3.98 11.58 -14.45
CA HIS A 170 2.53 11.39 -14.32
C HIS A 170 2.13 10.70 -13.01
N LEU A 171 3.09 10.28 -12.18
CA LEU A 171 2.81 9.72 -10.86
C LEU A 171 3.03 10.78 -9.79
N SER A 172 2.00 11.01 -8.98
CA SER A 172 2.12 11.84 -7.79
C SER A 172 3.05 11.20 -6.76
N LYS A 173 3.46 11.99 -5.77
CA LYS A 173 4.31 11.46 -4.69
C LYS A 173 3.52 10.54 -3.77
N GLU A 174 2.24 10.79 -3.53
CA GLU A 174 1.37 9.95 -2.70
C GLU A 174 1.22 8.54 -3.31
N VAL A 175 1.07 8.45 -4.63
CA VAL A 175 1.02 7.17 -5.36
C VAL A 175 2.33 6.38 -5.19
N LEU A 176 3.47 7.04 -5.38
CA LEU A 176 4.79 6.41 -5.20
C LEU A 176 5.04 6.00 -3.75
N LEU A 177 4.69 6.87 -2.80
CA LEU A 177 4.91 6.66 -1.37
C LEU A 177 4.06 5.51 -0.84
N LEU A 178 2.77 5.42 -1.18
CA LEU A 178 1.92 4.33 -0.72
C LEU A 178 2.41 2.98 -1.25
N GLN A 179 2.79 2.90 -2.53
CA GLN A 179 3.34 1.67 -3.11
C GLN A 179 4.64 1.23 -2.41
N LYS A 180 5.55 2.18 -2.17
CA LYS A 180 6.81 1.91 -1.48
C LYS A 180 6.61 1.51 -0.03
N ALA A 181 5.74 2.21 0.68
CA ALA A 181 5.50 1.99 2.09
C ALA A 181 4.82 0.64 2.37
N THR A 182 3.83 0.28 1.56
CA THR A 182 3.20 -1.05 1.65
C THR A 182 4.20 -2.15 1.31
N SER A 183 5.04 -1.96 0.28
CA SER A 183 6.13 -2.91 -0.04
C SER A 183 7.16 -3.01 1.10
N CYS A 184 7.49 -1.89 1.74
CA CYS A 184 8.37 -1.83 2.90
C CYS A 184 7.83 -2.67 4.06
N ASP A 185 6.55 -2.53 4.41
CA ASP A 185 5.96 -3.28 5.52
C ASP A 185 5.69 -4.76 5.21
N VAL A 186 5.38 -5.08 3.95
CA VAL A 186 4.94 -6.42 3.50
C VAL A 186 6.13 -7.31 3.11
N ILE A 187 7.11 -6.78 2.37
CA ILE A 187 8.25 -7.55 1.85
C ILE A 187 9.62 -6.96 2.22
N GLY A 188 9.67 -5.88 2.99
CA GLY A 188 10.90 -5.34 3.58
C GLY A 188 11.70 -4.42 2.68
N THR A 189 11.21 -4.04 1.50
CA THR A 189 11.92 -3.08 0.62
C THR A 189 12.19 -1.76 1.34
N ASP A 190 13.29 -1.09 1.04
CA ASP A 190 13.64 0.21 1.63
C ASP A 190 13.86 0.23 3.17
N LEU A 191 13.73 -0.90 3.90
CA LEU A 191 14.01 -0.95 5.35
C LEU A 191 15.46 -0.66 5.74
N ALA A 192 16.39 -0.75 4.78
CA ALA A 192 17.79 -0.37 4.96
C ALA A 192 17.98 1.16 5.06
N LEU A 193 16.96 1.97 4.72
CA LEU A 193 16.99 3.42 4.90
C LEU A 193 16.87 3.84 6.36
N PHE A 194 16.41 2.93 7.23
CA PHE A 194 15.99 3.24 8.60
C PHE A 194 16.83 2.54 9.66
N SER A 195 17.08 3.28 10.75
CA SER A 195 17.78 2.75 11.92
C SER A 195 16.98 1.64 12.58
N THR A 196 17.66 0.71 13.25
CA THR A 196 16.97 -0.33 14.05
C THR A 196 16.08 0.29 15.12
N GLN A 197 16.54 1.37 15.76
CA GLN A 197 15.76 2.10 16.77
C GLN A 197 14.42 2.61 16.20
N PHE A 198 14.43 3.31 15.06
CA PHE A 198 13.19 3.80 14.46
C PHE A 198 12.26 2.64 14.08
N LYS A 199 12.82 1.54 13.54
CA LYS A 199 12.02 0.35 13.22
C LYS A 199 11.35 -0.24 14.46
N ASP A 200 12.08 -0.33 15.57
CA ASP A 200 11.57 -0.86 16.83
C ASP A 200 10.50 0.06 17.45
N GLU A 201 10.67 1.39 17.38
CA GLU A 201 9.68 2.38 17.83
C GLU A 201 8.34 2.23 17.08
N VAL A 202 8.39 2.12 15.75
CA VAL A 202 7.19 1.94 14.92
C VAL A 202 6.49 0.61 15.22
N LEU A 203 7.25 -0.47 15.39
CA LEU A 203 6.70 -1.80 15.72
C LEU A 203 6.18 -1.89 17.15
N ALA A 204 6.74 -1.10 18.08
CA ALA A 204 6.22 -0.98 19.44
C ALA A 204 4.88 -0.24 19.47
N GLN A 205 4.74 0.85 18.70
CA GLN A 205 3.47 1.59 18.63
C GLN A 205 2.39 0.85 17.82
N TYR A 206 2.78 0.20 16.71
CA TYR A 206 1.87 -0.53 15.83
C TYR A 206 2.35 -1.99 15.61
N PRO A 207 2.13 -2.89 16.60
CA PRO A 207 2.58 -4.28 16.52
C PRO A 207 2.02 -5.04 15.32
N ARG A 208 2.74 -6.06 14.85
CA ARG A 208 2.37 -6.79 13.62
C ARG A 208 1.20 -7.75 13.79
N HIS A 209 0.97 -8.30 14.98
CA HIS A 209 -0.14 -9.20 15.27
C HIS A 209 -0.27 -10.35 14.26
N HIS A 210 0.83 -11.09 14.03
CA HIS A 210 0.89 -12.16 13.05
C HIS A 210 0.57 -11.71 11.61
N PHE A 211 1.01 -10.50 11.25
CA PHE A 211 0.69 -9.87 9.97
C PHE A 211 1.00 -10.78 8.78
N ASN A 212 2.17 -11.41 8.74
CA ASN A 212 2.59 -12.19 7.56
C ASN A 212 1.63 -13.36 7.34
N THR A 213 1.23 -14.04 8.41
CA THR A 213 0.24 -15.12 8.36
C THR A 213 -1.15 -14.63 7.99
N GLN A 214 -1.62 -13.54 8.61
CA GLN A 214 -2.96 -13.01 8.34
C GLN A 214 -3.09 -12.45 6.92
N PHE A 215 -2.10 -11.68 6.47
CA PHE A 215 -2.09 -11.08 5.14
C PHE A 215 -2.09 -12.17 4.05
N LYS A 216 -1.26 -13.22 4.18
CA LYS A 216 -1.31 -14.38 3.26
C LYS A 216 -2.68 -15.06 3.24
N ARG A 217 -3.37 -15.15 4.39
CA ARG A 217 -4.73 -15.72 4.46
C ARG A 217 -5.73 -14.85 3.69
N LEU A 218 -5.67 -13.54 3.86
CA LEU A 218 -6.51 -12.58 3.14
C LEU A 218 -6.24 -12.62 1.63
N LEU A 219 -4.96 -12.61 1.23
CA LEU A 219 -4.57 -12.75 -0.18
C LEU A 219 -5.10 -14.06 -0.77
N LYS A 220 -5.02 -15.18 -0.05
CA LYS A 220 -5.58 -16.46 -0.52
C LYS A 220 -7.10 -16.38 -0.74
N ALA A 221 -7.82 -15.70 0.14
CA ALA A 221 -9.26 -15.49 -0.01
C ALA A 221 -9.56 -14.60 -1.23
N GLU A 222 -8.81 -13.52 -1.40
CA GLU A 222 -8.91 -12.64 -2.57
C GLU A 222 -8.62 -13.36 -3.88
N VAL A 223 -7.58 -14.19 -3.94
CA VAL A 223 -7.25 -14.98 -5.14
C VAL A 223 -8.35 -15.97 -5.51
N LYS A 224 -9.03 -16.54 -4.51
CA LYS A 224 -10.18 -17.43 -4.74
C LYS A 224 -11.38 -16.66 -5.31
N ARG A 225 -11.61 -15.43 -4.83
CA ARG A 225 -12.73 -14.58 -5.25
C ARG A 225 -12.49 -13.98 -6.63
N ASN A 226 -11.28 -13.47 -6.86
CA ASN A 226 -10.91 -12.59 -7.96
C ASN A 226 -9.73 -13.18 -8.75
N SER A 227 -9.95 -14.34 -9.38
CA SER A 227 -8.90 -15.14 -10.05
C SER A 227 -8.19 -14.46 -11.24
N GLN A 228 -8.71 -13.34 -11.73
CA GLN A 228 -8.15 -12.55 -12.83
C GLN A 228 -7.50 -11.25 -12.34
N SER A 229 -7.47 -10.97 -11.04
CA SER A 229 -6.90 -9.74 -10.49
C SER A 229 -5.38 -9.68 -10.55
N ARG A 230 -4.84 -8.47 -10.35
CA ARG A 230 -3.39 -8.23 -10.17
C ARG A 230 -2.86 -8.99 -8.96
N THR A 231 -3.61 -9.02 -7.85
CA THR A 231 -3.28 -9.78 -6.65
C THR A 231 -3.09 -11.27 -6.95
N THR A 232 -3.95 -11.85 -7.79
CA THR A 232 -3.78 -13.24 -8.25
C THR A 232 -2.52 -13.45 -9.05
N LEU A 233 -2.21 -12.53 -9.96
CA LEU A 233 -0.96 -12.60 -10.72
C LEU A 233 0.25 -12.50 -9.78
N MET A 234 0.31 -11.50 -8.90
CA MET A 234 1.43 -11.32 -7.95
C MET A 234 1.57 -12.51 -6.99
N SER A 235 0.45 -13.08 -6.52
CA SER A 235 0.46 -14.27 -5.67
C SER A 235 1.11 -15.47 -6.34
N LYS A 236 0.84 -15.67 -7.64
CA LYS A 236 1.44 -16.74 -8.45
C LYS A 236 2.92 -16.50 -8.75
N LEU A 237 3.37 -15.24 -8.70
CA LEU A 237 4.74 -14.83 -9.02
C LEU A 237 5.65 -14.74 -7.78
N GLY A 238 5.20 -15.25 -6.62
CA GLY A 238 6.06 -15.42 -5.45
C GLY A 238 5.83 -14.42 -4.32
N LEU A 239 4.80 -13.56 -4.38
CA LEU A 239 4.45 -12.65 -3.28
C LEU A 239 4.34 -13.35 -1.91
N PRO A 240 3.68 -14.53 -1.76
CA PRO A 240 3.61 -15.23 -0.48
C PRO A 240 4.97 -15.66 0.08
N MET A 241 5.94 -15.96 -0.80
CA MET A 241 7.31 -16.29 -0.40
C MET A 241 8.05 -15.04 0.06
N MET A 242 7.91 -13.92 -0.64
CA MET A 242 8.52 -12.65 -0.23
C MET A 242 7.98 -12.17 1.12
N ILE A 243 6.67 -12.30 1.35
CA ILE A 243 6.04 -12.03 2.66
C ILE A 243 6.65 -12.92 3.76
N GLN A 244 6.87 -14.20 3.48
CA GLN A 244 7.45 -15.14 4.44
C GLN A 244 8.91 -14.80 4.80
N MET A 245 9.64 -14.18 3.86
CA MET A 245 11.06 -13.82 4.00
C MET A 245 11.27 -12.43 4.61
N ASN A 246 10.19 -11.71 4.92
CA ASN A 246 10.28 -10.39 5.55
C ASN A 246 11.07 -10.49 6.88
N ILE A 247 11.96 -9.52 7.10
CA ILE A 247 12.81 -9.45 8.29
C ILE A 247 12.00 -9.24 9.57
N PHE A 248 10.84 -8.58 9.45
CA PHE A 248 9.92 -8.43 10.55
C PHE A 248 9.17 -9.75 10.77
N LYS A 249 9.41 -10.34 11.94
CA LYS A 249 8.71 -11.54 12.41
C LYS A 249 7.26 -11.22 12.81
N GLU A 250 6.49 -12.26 13.05
CA GLU A 250 5.05 -12.20 13.40
C GLU A 250 4.74 -11.34 14.64
#